data_AF-A0AAV7FN16-F1
#
_entry.id   AF-A0AAV7FN16-F1
#
_cell.length_a   1.000
_cell.length_b   1.000
_cell.length_c   1.000
_cell.angle_alpha   90.00
_cell.angle_beta   90.00
_cell.angle_gamma   90.00
#
_symmetry.space_group_name_H-M   'P 1'
#
loop_
_entity.id
_entity.type
_entity.pdbx_description
1 polymer ?
#
loop_
_entity_poly.entity_id
_entity_poly.type
_entity_poly.pdbx_seq_one_letter_code
_entity_poly.pdbx_strand_id
1 'polypeptide(L)'
;MLGSWIETGDILVGKLTPQTASESSYAPEDRLLRAILGIQVSTSKETSLRLPIGGRGRVIDVRWIHRKGERIRVYISQKREIKVGDKVAGRHGNKGIISKILSRQDMPYLQDGTPVDMVFNPLGVPSRMKWDRYLNVRSG
;
A
#
# COMPACT_ATOMS: atom_id res chain seq x y z
N MET A 1 -15.07 -0.01 -10.22
CA MET A 1 -16.19 0.91 -9.95
C MET A 1 -15.81 1.81 -8.79
N LEU A 2 -16.38 3.02 -8.68
CA LEU A 2 -16.15 3.84 -7.48
C LEU A 2 -16.61 3.07 -6.25
N GLY A 3 -15.78 3.05 -5.22
CA GLY A 3 -16.04 2.30 -4.00
C GLY A 3 -15.69 0.81 -4.04
N SER A 4 -15.22 0.25 -5.17
CA SER A 4 -14.75 -1.14 -5.22
C SER A 4 -13.52 -1.34 -4.35
N TRP A 5 -13.48 -2.47 -3.64
CA TRP A 5 -12.25 -3.00 -3.06
C TRP A 5 -11.42 -3.65 -4.15
N ILE A 6 -10.11 -3.45 -4.12
CA ILE A 6 -9.15 -3.97 -5.10
C ILE A 6 -7.88 -4.46 -4.41
N GLU A 7 -7.28 -5.48 -5.00
CA GLU A 7 -6.06 -6.13 -4.53
C GLU A 7 -5.00 -6.21 -5.62
N THR A 8 -3.81 -6.68 -5.22
CA THR A 8 -2.66 -6.76 -6.12
C THR A 8 -2.99 -7.63 -7.34
N GLY A 9 -2.70 -7.11 -8.53
CA GLY A 9 -2.98 -7.80 -9.80
C GLY A 9 -4.31 -7.42 -10.45
N ASP A 10 -5.23 -6.77 -9.72
CA ASP A 10 -6.52 -6.35 -10.29
C ASP A 10 -6.34 -5.32 -11.41
N ILE A 11 -7.21 -5.41 -12.42
CA ILE A 11 -7.22 -4.50 -13.57
C ILE A 11 -7.91 -3.19 -13.16
N LEU A 12 -7.15 -2.10 -13.18
CA LEU A 12 -7.64 -0.75 -12.90
C LEU A 12 -8.19 -0.08 -14.16
N VAL A 13 -7.49 -0.26 -15.28
CA VAL A 13 -7.88 0.29 -16.59
C VAL A 13 -7.58 -0.75 -17.66
N GLY A 14 -8.63 -1.30 -18.26
CA GLY A 14 -8.49 -2.13 -19.46
C GLY A 14 -8.06 -1.26 -20.64
N LYS A 15 -6.93 -1.60 -21.26
CA LYS A 15 -6.48 -0.95 -22.50
C LYS A 15 -6.06 -2.02 -23.49
N LEU A 16 -6.65 -2.00 -24.67
CA LEU A 16 -6.25 -2.82 -25.80
C LEU A 16 -5.43 -1.93 -26.75
N THR A 17 -4.20 -2.34 -27.02
CA THR A 17 -3.36 -1.69 -28.01
C THR A 17 -3.32 -2.58 -29.25
N PRO A 18 -3.70 -2.08 -30.44
CA PRO A 18 -3.61 -2.87 -31.66
C PRO A 18 -2.14 -3.27 -31.90
N GLN A 19 -1.92 -4.54 -32.21
CA GLN A 19 -0.61 -5.05 -32.58
C GLN A 19 -0.50 -5.10 -34.10
N THR A 20 0.39 -4.30 -34.67
CA THR A 20 0.75 -4.34 -36.10
C THR A 20 1.74 -5.47 -36.41
N ALA A 21 1.88 -6.47 -35.55
CA ALA A 21 2.88 -7.52 -35.69
C ALA A 21 2.48 -8.46 -36.83
N SER A 22 3.28 -8.48 -37.89
CA SER A 22 3.17 -9.45 -38.97
C SER A 22 3.39 -10.86 -38.43
N GLU A 23 2.64 -11.84 -38.94
CA GLU A 23 2.74 -13.25 -38.55
C GLU A 23 4.18 -13.80 -38.57
N SER A 24 5.05 -13.17 -39.36
CA SER A 24 6.49 -13.44 -39.49
C SER A 24 7.31 -13.26 -38.20
N SER A 25 6.83 -12.51 -37.21
CA SER A 25 7.60 -12.19 -35.99
C SER A 25 7.47 -13.21 -34.85
N TYR A 26 6.54 -14.17 -34.94
CA TYR A 26 6.38 -15.22 -33.92
C TYR A 26 7.40 -16.35 -34.12
N ALA A 27 7.86 -16.92 -33.01
CA ALA A 27 8.74 -18.07 -33.01
C ALA A 27 8.06 -19.29 -33.68
N PRO A 28 8.80 -20.16 -34.38
CA PRO A 28 8.24 -21.33 -35.04
C PRO A 28 7.42 -22.25 -34.11
N GLU A 29 7.85 -22.38 -32.86
CA GLU A 29 7.20 -23.17 -31.81
C GLU A 29 5.79 -22.61 -31.49
N ASP A 30 5.66 -21.29 -31.38
CA ASP A 30 4.39 -20.62 -31.14
C ASP A 30 3.42 -20.78 -32.32
N ARG A 31 3.95 -20.77 -33.56
CA ARG A 31 3.12 -21.02 -34.76
C ARG A 31 2.61 -22.45 -34.80
N LEU A 32 3.48 -23.42 -34.50
CA LEU A 32 3.10 -24.83 -34.44
C LEU A 32 2.03 -25.08 -33.38
N LEU A 33 2.22 -24.55 -32.17
CA LEU A 33 1.24 -24.67 -31.08
C LEU A 33 -0.11 -24.06 -31.47
N ARG A 34 -0.12 -22.89 -32.13
CA ARG A 34 -1.36 -22.27 -32.61
C ARG A 34 -2.05 -23.09 -33.69
N ALA A 35 -1.29 -23.67 -34.62
CA ALA A 35 -1.84 -24.52 -35.67
C ALA A 35 -2.46 -25.81 -35.11
N ILE A 36 -1.82 -26.42 -34.12
CA ILE A 36 -2.34 -27.63 -33.44
C ILE A 36 -3.60 -27.30 -32.62
N LEU A 37 -3.60 -26.18 -31.89
CA LEU A 37 -4.68 -25.79 -31.00
C LEU A 37 -5.81 -24.98 -31.69
N GLY A 38 -5.66 -24.63 -32.97
CA GLY A 38 -6.63 -23.83 -33.72
C GLY A 38 -6.82 -22.40 -33.18
N ILE A 39 -5.84 -21.86 -32.45
CA ILE A 39 -5.96 -20.55 -31.79
C ILE A 39 -5.68 -19.44 -32.81
N GLN A 40 -6.68 -18.58 -33.07
CA GLN A 40 -6.53 -17.44 -33.96
C GLN A 40 -5.65 -16.34 -33.33
N VAL A 41 -4.88 -15.64 -34.16
CA VAL A 41 -4.00 -14.56 -33.72
C VAL A 41 -4.84 -13.37 -33.27
N SER A 42 -4.75 -13.00 -31.99
CA SER A 42 -5.32 -11.76 -31.49
C SER A 42 -4.60 -10.57 -32.13
N THR A 43 -5.32 -9.74 -32.89
CA THR A 43 -4.80 -8.52 -33.52
C THR A 43 -4.50 -7.39 -32.52
N SER A 44 -4.79 -7.61 -31.24
CA SER A 44 -4.73 -6.61 -30.18
C SER A 44 -4.04 -7.20 -28.96
N LYS A 45 -3.06 -6.47 -28.41
CA LYS A 45 -2.40 -6.83 -27.15
C LYS A 45 -3.04 -6.07 -26.00
N GLU A 46 -3.38 -6.78 -24.94
CA GLU A 46 -3.81 -6.16 -23.69
C GLU A 46 -2.62 -5.46 -23.01
N THR A 47 -2.73 -4.14 -22.86
CA THR A 47 -1.77 -3.28 -22.13
C THR A 47 -2.49 -2.57 -20.99
N SER A 48 -3.28 -3.34 -20.23
CA SER A 48 -4.08 -2.84 -19.12
C SER A 48 -3.21 -2.31 -17.97
N LEU A 49 -3.66 -1.26 -17.29
CA LEU A 49 -3.09 -0.84 -16.01
C LEU A 49 -3.60 -1.77 -14.90
N ARG A 50 -2.69 -2.45 -14.22
CA ARG A 50 -2.97 -3.33 -13.07
C ARG A 50 -2.44 -2.72 -11.77
N LEU A 51 -3.05 -3.12 -10.65
CA LEU A 51 -2.59 -2.68 -9.34
C LEU A 51 -1.21 -3.28 -9.03
N PRO A 52 -0.19 -2.47 -8.69
CA PRO A 52 1.16 -2.97 -8.42
C PRO A 52 1.21 -3.78 -7.11
N ILE A 53 2.30 -4.53 -6.97
CA ILE A 53 2.54 -5.42 -5.82
C ILE A 53 2.51 -4.63 -4.51
N GLY A 54 1.76 -5.16 -3.54
CA GLY A 54 1.60 -4.55 -2.22
C GLY A 54 0.55 -3.43 -2.17
N GLY A 55 -0.04 -3.08 -3.32
CA GLY A 55 -1.21 -2.23 -3.40
C GLY A 55 -2.47 -3.00 -2.99
N ARG A 56 -3.30 -2.37 -2.16
CA ARG A 56 -4.68 -2.78 -1.86
C ARG A 56 -5.46 -1.58 -1.37
N GLY A 57 -6.76 -1.56 -1.57
CA GLY A 57 -7.60 -0.51 -1.00
C GLY A 57 -8.91 -0.31 -1.73
N ARG A 58 -9.54 0.83 -1.48
CA ARG A 58 -10.82 1.21 -2.06
C ARG A 58 -10.63 2.29 -3.13
N VAL A 59 -11.26 2.11 -4.28
CA VAL A 59 -11.28 3.14 -5.33
C VAL A 59 -12.10 4.32 -4.84
N ILE A 60 -11.47 5.48 -4.67
CA ILE A 60 -12.14 6.69 -4.16
C ILE A 60 -12.57 7.63 -5.28
N ASP A 61 -11.80 7.72 -6.36
CA ASP A 61 -12.03 8.66 -7.45
C ASP A 61 -11.35 8.15 -8.73
N VAL A 62 -11.93 8.48 -9.89
CA VAL A 62 -11.38 8.19 -11.21
C VAL A 62 -11.47 9.46 -12.04
N ARG A 63 -10.32 10.01 -12.43
CA ARG A 63 -10.25 11.24 -13.22
C ARG A 63 -9.75 10.98 -14.63
N TRP A 64 -10.50 11.51 -15.59
CA TRP A 64 -10.13 11.52 -17.00
C TRP A 64 -9.57 12.89 -17.36
N ILE A 65 -8.36 12.90 -17.92
CA ILE A 65 -7.65 14.11 -18.31
C ILE A 65 -7.39 14.05 -19.81
N HIS A 66 -8.02 14.96 -20.55
CA HIS A 66 -7.81 15.16 -21.99
C HIS A 66 -7.07 16.48 -22.19
N ARG A 67 -5.74 16.42 -22.37
CA ARG A 67 -4.94 17.62 -22.70
C ARG A 67 -3.93 17.38 -23.81
N LYS A 68 -3.17 16.28 -23.73
CA LYS A 68 -2.14 15.90 -24.71
C LYS A 68 -2.15 14.38 -24.94
N GLY A 69 -3.36 13.82 -25.02
CA GLY A 69 -3.63 12.39 -24.95
C GLY A 69 -4.56 12.04 -23.80
N GLU A 70 -5.15 10.86 -23.87
CA GLU A 70 -6.04 10.31 -22.85
C GLU A 70 -5.22 9.82 -21.65
N ARG A 71 -5.43 10.43 -20.49
CA ARG A 71 -4.83 9.97 -19.23
C ARG A 71 -5.92 9.70 -18.22
N ILE A 72 -5.95 8.47 -17.73
CA ILE A 72 -6.84 8.04 -16.66
C ILE A 72 -6.03 7.94 -15.38
N ARG A 73 -6.48 8.61 -14.32
CA ARG A 73 -5.93 8.51 -12.96
C ARG A 73 -6.95 7.83 -12.07
N VAL A 74 -6.56 6.72 -11.46
CA VAL A 74 -7.36 6.00 -10.47
C VAL A 74 -6.79 6.29 -9.10
N TYR A 75 -7.60 6.87 -8.22
CA TYR A 75 -7.22 7.18 -6.85
C TYR A 75 -7.71 6.05 -5.94
N ILE A 76 -6.78 5.51 -5.16
CA ILE A 76 -7.01 4.34 -4.31
C ILE A 76 -6.63 4.74 -2.89
N SER A 77 -7.57 4.58 -1.97
CA SER A 77 -7.33 4.82 -0.55
C SER A 77 -7.08 3.50 0.17
N GLN A 78 -6.01 3.48 0.95
CA GLN A 78 -5.66 2.36 1.81
C GLN A 78 -5.64 2.83 3.27
N LYS A 79 -6.50 2.27 4.12
CA LYS A 79 -6.37 2.42 5.57
C LYS A 79 -5.29 1.45 6.06
N ARG A 80 -4.22 1.98 6.65
CA ARG A 80 -3.14 1.18 7.26
C ARG A 80 -3.25 1.26 8.76
N GLU A 81 -3.31 0.11 9.40
CA GLU A 81 -3.18 -0.01 10.85
C GLU A 81 -1.70 -0.03 11.21
N ILE A 82 -1.41 0.40 12.44
CA ILE A 82 -0.08 0.37 13.02
C ILE A 82 0.38 -1.09 13.15
N LYS A 83 1.63 -1.36 12.77
CA LYS A 83 2.24 -2.68 12.84
C LYS A 83 3.58 -2.65 13.56
N VAL A 84 3.99 -3.83 14.05
CA VAL A 84 5.36 -4.05 14.51
C VAL A 84 6.32 -3.71 13.37
N GLY A 85 7.37 -2.95 13.68
CA GLY A 85 8.29 -2.40 12.69
C GLY A 85 7.98 -0.98 12.23
N ASP A 86 6.77 -0.46 12.51
CA ASP A 86 6.46 0.93 12.22
C ASP A 86 7.27 1.87 13.12
N LYS A 87 7.72 2.98 12.53
CA LYS A 87 8.51 3.99 13.23
C LYS A 87 7.58 5.03 13.86
N VAL A 88 7.75 5.24 15.15
CA VAL A 88 7.07 6.27 15.93
C VAL A 88 8.06 7.34 16.37
N ALA A 89 7.62 8.59 16.42
CA ALA A 89 8.44 9.70 16.90
C ALA A 89 7.60 10.66 17.74
N GLY A 90 8.15 11.08 18.87
CA GLY A 90 7.57 12.13 19.69
C GLY A 90 8.08 13.51 19.29
N ARG A 91 7.43 14.56 19.84
CA ARG A 91 7.76 15.97 19.58
C ARG A 91 9.13 16.41 20.10
N HIS A 92 9.75 15.62 20.99
CA HIS A 92 11.02 15.94 21.65
C HIS A 92 12.19 15.13 21.07
N GLY A 93 12.10 14.70 19.81
CA GLY A 93 13.19 14.00 19.12
C GLY A 93 13.43 12.55 19.55
N ASN A 94 12.59 11.98 20.42
CA ASN A 94 12.54 10.55 20.66
C ASN A 94 11.98 9.84 19.43
N LYS A 95 12.72 8.84 18.93
CA LYS A 95 12.31 7.99 17.82
C LYS A 95 12.42 6.55 18.28
N GLY A 96 11.43 5.74 17.96
CA GLY A 96 11.40 4.32 18.28
C GLY A 96 10.77 3.54 17.14
N ILE A 97 11.02 2.23 17.15
CA ILE A 97 10.32 1.27 16.29
C ILE A 97 9.39 0.48 17.21
N ILE A 98 8.16 0.23 16.78
CA ILE A 98 7.22 -0.58 17.55
C ILE A 98 7.74 -2.01 17.57
N SER A 99 8.08 -2.50 18.77
CA SER A 99 8.63 -3.84 18.98
C SER A 99 7.55 -4.90 19.16
N LYS A 100 6.47 -4.56 19.86
CA LYS A 100 5.35 -5.47 20.15
C LYS A 100 4.06 -4.66 20.31
N ILE A 101 2.96 -5.21 19.81
CA ILE A 101 1.61 -4.71 20.06
C ILE A 101 0.94 -5.72 21.00
N LEU A 102 0.55 -5.27 22.19
CA LEU A 102 -0.07 -6.11 23.21
C LEU A 102 -1.59 -5.94 23.19
N SER A 103 -2.29 -6.95 23.71
CA SER A 103 -3.70 -6.81 24.04
C SER A 103 -3.88 -5.78 25.17
N ARG A 104 -5.06 -5.16 25.27
CA ARG A 104 -5.32 -4.22 26.38
C ARG A 104 -5.17 -4.89 27.75
N GLN A 105 -5.45 -6.20 27.80
CA GLN A 105 -5.41 -7.00 29.03
C GLN A 105 -3.99 -7.15 29.61
N ASP A 106 -2.97 -7.17 28.73
CA ASP A 106 -1.58 -7.41 29.11
C ASP A 106 -0.79 -6.12 29.38
N MET A 107 -1.40 -4.96 29.15
CA MET A 107 -0.75 -3.67 29.39
C MET A 107 -0.72 -3.36 30.88
N PRO A 108 0.32 -2.67 31.39
CA PRO A 108 0.30 -2.14 32.74
C PRO A 108 -0.90 -1.20 32.96
N TYR A 109 -1.45 -1.23 34.17
CA TYR A 109 -2.64 -0.45 34.54
C TYR A 109 -2.32 0.62 35.57
N LEU A 110 -3.07 1.71 35.48
CA LEU A 110 -3.15 2.73 36.53
C LEU A 110 -4.02 2.25 37.70
N GLN A 111 -3.98 2.97 38.82
CA GLN A 111 -4.71 2.60 40.04
C GLN A 111 -6.25 2.61 39.86
N ASP A 112 -6.74 3.34 38.86
CA ASP A 112 -8.15 3.38 38.46
C ASP A 112 -8.55 2.23 37.51
N GLY A 113 -7.60 1.36 37.14
CA GLY A 113 -7.81 0.25 36.22
C GLY A 113 -7.65 0.61 34.73
N THR A 114 -7.25 1.85 34.38
CA THR A 114 -7.03 2.25 32.99
C THR A 114 -5.70 1.68 32.47
N PRO A 115 -5.68 0.92 31.35
CA PRO A 115 -4.43 0.44 30.76
C PRO A 115 -3.66 1.58 30.09
N VAL A 116 -2.33 1.50 30.15
CA VAL A 116 -1.44 2.44 29.44
C VAL A 116 -1.50 2.20 27.92
N ASP A 117 -1.41 3.25 27.10
CA ASP A 117 -1.43 3.13 25.63
C ASP A 117 -0.07 2.73 25.02
N MET A 118 1.04 3.18 25.61
CA MET A 118 2.40 2.90 25.12
C MET A 118 3.41 2.86 26.27
N VAL A 119 4.29 1.86 26.26
CA VAL A 119 5.38 1.71 27.24
C VAL A 119 6.72 2.00 26.57
N PHE A 120 7.54 2.84 27.20
CA PHE A 120 8.89 3.15 26.73
C PHE A 120 9.92 2.49 27.64
N ASN A 121 11.03 2.04 27.04
CA ASN A 121 12.18 1.63 27.83
C ASN A 121 12.85 2.88 28.43
N PRO A 122 12.97 3.01 29.77
CA PRO A 122 13.63 4.15 30.40
C PRO A 122 15.11 4.26 30.01
N LEU A 123 15.78 3.15 29.69
CA LEU A 123 17.17 3.14 29.20
C LEU A 123 17.29 3.66 27.75
N GLY A 124 16.20 3.63 26.99
CA GLY A 124 16.08 4.27 25.67
C GLY A 124 15.87 5.78 25.75
N VAL A 125 15.77 6.31 26.98
CA VAL A 125 15.80 7.72 27.31
C VAL A 125 17.13 8.12 28.01
N PRO A 126 18.33 7.97 27.41
CA PRO A 126 19.57 8.44 28.03
C PRO A 126 20.07 9.79 27.48
N SER A 127 20.60 10.60 28.41
CA SER A 127 21.36 11.88 28.36
C SER A 127 20.86 13.11 27.61
N ARG A 128 19.97 13.02 26.62
CA ARG A 128 19.41 14.22 25.92
C ARG A 128 18.29 14.92 26.72
N MET A 129 18.51 15.11 28.02
CA MET A 129 17.56 15.81 28.89
C MET A 129 17.65 17.31 28.62
N LYS A 130 16.63 17.84 27.92
CA LYS A 130 16.11 19.18 28.21
C LYS A 130 15.01 19.00 29.26
N TRP A 131 15.14 19.69 30.39
CA TRP A 131 14.31 19.55 31.59
C TRP A 131 12.79 19.75 31.33
N ASP A 132 12.43 20.44 30.23
CA ASP A 132 11.06 20.65 29.75
C ASP A 132 10.22 19.36 29.60
N ARG A 133 10.86 18.20 29.54
CA ARG A 133 10.22 16.89 29.33
C ARG A 133 9.36 16.40 30.50
N TYR A 134 9.68 16.79 31.74
CA TYR A 134 8.90 16.37 32.92
C TYR A 134 7.63 17.20 33.13
N LEU A 135 7.59 18.42 32.59
CA LEU A 135 6.45 19.34 32.77
C LEU A 135 5.20 18.89 31.99
N ASN A 136 5.37 18.26 30.82
CA ASN A 136 4.22 17.87 29.99
C ASN A 136 3.50 16.58 30.44
N VAL A 137 4.08 15.79 31.34
CA VAL A 137 3.41 14.60 31.90
C VAL A 137 2.47 14.98 33.07
N ARG A 138 2.56 16.22 33.58
CA ARG A 138 1.70 16.75 34.66
C ARG A 138 0.55 17.65 34.18
N SER A 139 0.46 17.93 32.87
CA SER A 139 -0.45 18.94 32.32
C SER A 139 -1.51 18.35 31.37
N GLY A 140 -1.78 17.04 31.45
CA GLY A 140 -2.76 16.34 30.63
C GLY A 140 -3.67 15.46 31.48
#